data_AF-A0A3C1DXA9-F1
#
_entry.id   AF-A0A3C1DXA9-F1
#
_cell.length_a   1.000
_cell.length_b   1.000
_cell.length_c   1.000
_cell.angle_alpha   90.00
_cell.angle_beta   90.00
_cell.angle_gamma   90.00
#
_symmetry.space_group_name_H-M   'P 1'
#
loop_
_entity.id
_entity.type
_entity.pdbx_description
1 polymer ?
#
loop_
_entity_poly.entity_id
_entity_poly.type
_entity_poly.pdbx_seq_one_letter_code
_entity_poly.pdbx_strand_id
1 'polypeptide(L)'
;MRSASMACEALAGEGDVDVAEAYGVGSETLRNWLIKYREAHGGTETELTVTERARLKELERENQELRAETAFLKKATAYFAREQR
;
A
#
# COMPACT_ATOMS: atom_id res chain seq x y z
N MET A 1 17.10 -13.08 11.04
CA MET A 1 15.69 -12.86 10.63
C MET A 1 15.40 -11.47 10.04
N ARG A 2 16.28 -10.46 10.11
CA ARG A 2 16.04 -9.15 9.44
C ARG A 2 16.29 -9.15 7.93
N SER A 3 17.12 -10.07 7.43
CA SER A 3 17.50 -10.17 6.02
C SER A 3 16.36 -10.62 5.10
N ALA A 4 15.50 -11.53 5.54
CA ALA A 4 14.36 -12.01 4.74
C ALA A 4 13.27 -10.93 4.55
N SER A 5 13.06 -10.06 5.54
CA SER A 5 12.12 -8.94 5.45
C SER A 5 12.57 -7.88 4.44
N MET A 6 13.87 -7.59 4.38
CA MET A 6 14.46 -6.64 3.42
C MET A 6 14.33 -7.13 1.97
N ALA A 7 14.50 -8.43 1.73
CA ALA A 7 14.40 -9.00 0.41
C ALA A 7 12.98 -8.85 -0.18
N CYS A 8 11.93 -9.00 0.64
CA CYS A 8 10.55 -8.79 0.19
C CYS A 8 10.19 -7.32 -0.06
N GLU A 9 10.72 -6.37 0.71
CA GLU A 9 10.55 -4.93 0.41
C GLU A 9 11.24 -4.54 -0.90
N ALA A 10 12.41 -5.13 -1.20
CA ALA A 10 13.13 -4.88 -2.45
C ALA A 10 12.43 -5.51 -3.69
N LEU A 11 11.70 -6.62 -3.52
CA LEU A 11 11.01 -7.33 -4.61
C LEU A 11 9.64 -6.74 -4.99
N ALA A 12 9.19 -5.65 -4.35
CA ALA A 12 7.93 -4.98 -4.70
C ALA A 12 7.98 -4.26 -6.08
N GLY A 13 9.12 -4.27 -6.78
CA GLY A 13 9.29 -3.64 -8.10
C GLY A 13 10.35 -4.23 -9.05
N GLU A 14 11.31 -5.05 -8.59
CA GLU A 14 12.39 -5.62 -9.41
C GLU A 14 12.34 -7.17 -9.46
N GLY A 15 12.91 -7.76 -10.52
CA GLY A 15 12.92 -9.22 -10.73
C GLY A 15 13.87 -10.00 -9.80
N ASP A 16 13.53 -11.25 -9.49
CA ASP A 16 14.26 -12.14 -8.56
C ASP A 16 15.77 -12.23 -8.81
N VAL A 17 16.22 -12.09 -10.05
CA VAL A 17 17.64 -12.21 -10.45
C VAL A 17 18.44 -10.97 -10.05
N ASP A 18 17.88 -9.77 -10.24
CA ASP A 18 18.55 -8.51 -9.92
C ASP A 18 18.74 -8.36 -8.41
N VAL A 19 17.76 -8.80 -7.63
CA VAL A 19 17.84 -8.80 -6.16
C VAL A 19 18.85 -9.86 -5.67
N ALA A 20 18.89 -11.05 -6.27
CA ALA A 20 19.88 -12.07 -5.89
C ALA A 20 21.32 -11.58 -6.09
N GLU A 21 21.60 -10.92 -7.21
CA GLU A 21 22.91 -10.34 -7.52
C GLU A 21 23.26 -9.17 -6.58
N ALA A 22 22.32 -8.26 -6.34
CA ALA A 22 22.52 -7.10 -5.46
C ALA A 22 22.87 -7.48 -4.00
N TYR A 23 22.32 -8.59 -3.50
CA TYR A 23 22.57 -9.05 -2.13
C TYR A 23 23.65 -10.15 -2.05
N GLY A 24 24.22 -10.58 -3.18
CA GLY A 24 25.23 -11.65 -3.22
C GLY A 24 24.69 -13.01 -2.75
N VAL A 25 23.38 -13.23 -2.88
CA VAL A 25 22.70 -14.46 -2.47
C VAL A 25 22.36 -15.26 -3.72
N GLY A 26 22.58 -16.58 -3.71
CA GLY A 26 22.19 -17.43 -4.83
C GLY A 26 20.68 -17.33 -5.11
N SER A 27 20.30 -17.20 -6.39
CA SER A 27 18.92 -17.04 -6.84
C SER A 27 17.97 -18.12 -6.29
N GLU A 28 18.44 -19.35 -6.19
CA GLU A 28 17.68 -20.47 -5.62
C GLU A 28 17.46 -20.34 -4.11
N THR A 29 18.42 -19.76 -3.39
CA THR A 29 18.29 -19.49 -1.95
C THR A 29 17.27 -18.38 -1.71
N LEU A 30 17.33 -17.31 -2.52
CA LEU A 30 16.35 -16.23 -2.48
C LEU A 30 14.93 -16.75 -2.80
N ARG A 31 14.79 -17.59 -3.83
CA ARG A 31 13.53 -18.23 -4.19
C ARG A 31 12.96 -19.08 -3.05
N ASN A 32 13.79 -19.88 -2.39
CA ASN A 32 13.36 -20.71 -1.26
C ASN A 32 12.93 -19.85 -0.05
N TRP A 33 13.59 -18.71 0.19
CA TRP A 33 13.17 -17.77 1.22
C TRP A 33 11.86 -17.09 0.87
N LEU A 34 11.66 -16.70 -0.39
CA LEU A 34 10.42 -16.12 -0.86
C LEU A 34 9.25 -17.10 -0.74
N ILE A 35 9.47 -18.39 -1.05
CA ILE A 35 8.46 -19.45 -0.87
C ILE A 35 8.11 -19.59 0.61
N LYS A 36 9.10 -19.74 1.51
CA LYS A 36 8.85 -19.85 2.95
C LYS A 36 8.20 -18.59 3.53
N TYR A 37 8.57 -17.42 3.02
CA TYR A 37 7.95 -16.15 3.39
C TYR A 37 6.49 -16.11 2.92
N ARG A 38 6.20 -16.49 1.67
CA ARG A 38 4.83 -16.63 1.16
C ARG A 38 4.04 -17.73 1.87
N GLU A 39 4.66 -18.76 2.43
CA GLU A 39 3.94 -19.73 3.26
C GLU A 39 3.64 -19.16 4.66
N ALA A 40 4.60 -18.45 5.26
CA ALA A 40 4.47 -17.83 6.57
C ALA A 40 3.58 -16.56 6.58
N HIS A 41 3.51 -15.86 5.44
CA HIS A 41 2.82 -14.57 5.25
C HIS A 41 1.79 -14.60 4.11
N GLY A 42 1.61 -15.71 3.40
CA GLY A 42 0.58 -15.86 2.35
C GLY A 42 -0.82 -16.06 2.89
N GLY A 43 -1.01 -15.94 4.20
CA GLY A 43 -2.31 -15.68 4.81
C GLY A 43 -2.68 -14.19 4.89
N THR A 44 -1.78 -13.28 4.50
CA THR A 44 -2.00 -11.81 4.63
C THR A 44 -2.38 -11.10 3.33
N GLU A 45 -2.49 -11.82 2.22
CA GLU A 45 -3.42 -11.43 1.17
C GLU A 45 -4.73 -12.16 1.45
N THR A 46 -5.27 -11.95 2.66
CA THR A 46 -6.63 -12.33 2.98
C THR A 46 -7.47 -11.67 1.91
N GLU A 47 -8.02 -12.46 0.98
CA GLU A 47 -9.07 -12.00 0.10
C GLU A 47 -10.04 -11.24 1.00
N LEU A 48 -10.08 -9.91 0.87
CA LEU A 48 -10.86 -9.06 1.76
C LEU A 48 -12.23 -9.72 1.88
N THR A 49 -12.57 -10.18 3.07
CA THR A 49 -13.85 -10.83 3.31
C THR A 49 -14.93 -9.91 2.77
N VAL A 50 -16.07 -10.45 2.32
CA VAL A 50 -17.13 -9.63 1.69
C VAL A 50 -17.49 -8.42 2.56
N THR A 51 -17.39 -8.56 3.88
CA THR A 51 -17.54 -7.52 4.90
C THR A 51 -16.46 -6.43 4.88
N GLU A 52 -15.20 -6.78 4.66
CA GLU A 52 -14.09 -5.82 4.57
C GLU A 52 -14.17 -5.02 3.28
N ARG A 53 -14.57 -5.63 2.16
CA ARG A 53 -14.85 -4.91 0.91
C ARG A 53 -16.01 -3.93 1.04
N ALA A 54 -17.07 -4.30 1.76
CA ALA A 54 -18.20 -3.42 2.02
C ALA A 54 -17.77 -2.20 2.87
N ARG A 55 -16.96 -2.44 3.92
CA ARG A 55 -16.43 -1.38 4.77
C ARG A 55 -15.51 -0.42 4.01
N LEU A 56 -14.67 -0.93 3.11
CA LEU A 56 -13.82 -0.08 2.27
C LEU A 56 -14.64 0.81 1.35
N LYS A 57 -15.69 0.29 0.70
CA LYS A 57 -16.57 1.11 -0.15
C LYS A 57 -17.26 2.22 0.63
N GLU A 58 -17.73 1.93 1.85
CA GLU A 58 -18.34 2.98 2.68
C GLU A 58 -17.30 4.04 3.06
N LEU A 59 -16.10 3.62 3.45
CA LEU A 59 -15.03 4.53 3.82
C LEU A 59 -14.58 5.41 2.63
N GLU A 60 -14.52 4.84 1.42
CA GLU A 60 -14.24 5.58 0.19
C GLU A 60 -15.33 6.62 -0.10
N ARG A 61 -16.60 6.27 0.10
CA ARG A 61 -17.73 7.19 -0.05
C ARG A 61 -17.64 8.35 0.94
N GLU A 62 -17.44 8.05 2.21
CA GLU A 62 -17.24 9.05 3.27
C GLU A 62 -16.05 9.97 2.94
N ASN A 63 -14.93 9.41 2.47
CA ASN A 63 -13.75 10.20 2.13
C ASN A 63 -14.03 11.18 0.97
N GLN A 64 -14.80 10.75 -0.02
CA GLN A 64 -15.20 11.61 -1.15
C GLN A 64 -16.11 12.75 -0.68
N GLU A 65 -17.09 12.45 0.18
CA GLU A 65 -17.99 13.45 0.75
C GLU A 65 -17.23 14.50 1.58
N LEU A 66 -16.34 14.07 2.47
CA LEU A 66 -15.49 14.96 3.26
C LEU A 66 -14.57 15.82 2.38
N ARG A 67 -14.01 15.25 1.30
CA ARG A 67 -13.21 16.02 0.34
C ARG A 67 -14.04 17.07 -0.39
N ALA A 68 -15.28 16.76 -0.74
CA ALA A 68 -16.18 17.72 -1.38
C ALA A 68 -16.53 18.87 -0.42
N GLU A 69 -16.83 18.57 0.85
CA GLU A 69 -17.13 19.57 1.87
C GLU A 69 -15.92 20.48 2.14
N THR A 70 -14.74 19.88 2.35
CA THR A 70 -13.51 20.67 2.55
C THR A 70 -13.17 21.52 1.33
N ALA A 71 -13.44 21.04 0.11
CA ALA A 71 -13.27 21.84 -1.11
C ALA A 71 -14.26 23.00 -1.18
N PHE A 72 -15.53 22.78 -0.80
CA PHE A 72 -16.53 23.84 -0.71
C PHE A 72 -16.14 24.90 0.31
N LEU A 73 -15.77 24.50 1.53
CA LEU A 73 -15.33 25.40 2.58
C LEU A 73 -14.11 26.21 2.15
N LYS A 74 -13.12 25.58 1.50
CA LYS A 74 -11.96 26.28 0.95
C LYS A 74 -12.34 27.33 -0.12
N LYS A 75 -13.33 27.03 -0.96
CA LYS A 75 -13.84 28.02 -1.93
C LYS A 75 -14.57 29.16 -1.23
N ALA A 76 -15.38 28.87 -0.22
CA ALA A 76 -16.07 29.86 0.58
C ALA A 76 -15.09 30.79 1.31
N THR A 77 -14.07 30.22 1.98
CA THR A 77 -13.04 31.02 2.64
C THR A 77 -12.25 31.87 1.65
N ALA A 78 -11.93 31.34 0.46
CA ALA A 78 -11.28 32.12 -0.59
C ALA A 78 -12.17 33.25 -1.15
N TYR A 79 -13.48 33.05 -1.25
CA TYR A 79 -14.43 34.09 -1.65
C TYR A 79 -14.49 35.21 -0.61
N PHE A 80 -14.71 34.87 0.66
CA PHE A 80 -14.78 35.86 1.74
C PHE A 80 -13.45 36.61 1.92
N ALA A 81 -12.30 35.93 1.80
CA ALA A 81 -10.99 36.58 1.88
C ALA A 81 -10.74 37.60 0.73
N ARG A 82 -11.43 37.46 -0.41
CA ARG A 82 -11.35 38.43 -1.52
C ARG A 82 -12.27 39.62 -1.32
N GLU A 83 -13.46 39.41 -0.74
CA GLU A 83 -14.46 40.47 -0.48
C GLU A 83 -14.08 41.36 0.71
N GLN A 84 -13.27 40.88 1.65
CA GLN A 84 -12.78 41.69 2.79
C GLN A 84 -11.59 42.61 2.45
N ARG A 85 -11.28 42.82 1.16
CA ARG A 85 -10.28 43.79 0.67
C ARG A 85 -10.97 45.00 0.06
#